data_AF-A0A7W1YQB7-F1
#
_entry.id   AF-A0A7W1YQB7-F1
#
_cell.length_a   1.000
_cell.length_b   1.000
_cell.length_c   1.000
_cell.angle_alpha   90.00
_cell.angle_beta   90.00
_cell.angle_gamma   90.00
#
_symmetry.space_group_name_H-M   'P 1'
#
loop_
_entity.id
_entity.type
_entity.pdbx_description
1 polymer ?
#
loop_
_entity_poly.entity_id
_entity_poly.type
_entity_poly.pdbx_seq_one_letter_code
_entity_poly.pdbx_strand_id
1 'polypeptide(L)'
;MQHPERELYELAEGELTGNVAAETYAHLRTCPACQATFERLTSLHARLTALPQLQPSPALAQAVHLRIRALPRPGARPHWRVAGLIFAVGLLALLPSLDVLLGLFDDSVHLPAFTDWSGWFVWLEQLSANVEATLVVGLCAVAVACILVVAQTLTTLQPQVR
;
A
#
# COMPACT_ATOMS: atom_id res chain seq x y z
N MET A 1 -23.58 25.77 15.13
CA MET A 1 -22.12 25.98 14.98
C MET A 1 -21.45 24.71 15.46
N GLN A 2 -20.67 24.03 14.63
CA GLN A 2 -19.89 22.86 15.06
C GLN A 2 -18.71 23.37 15.89
N HIS A 3 -18.56 22.86 17.12
CA HIS A 3 -17.42 23.15 17.95
C HIS A 3 -16.27 22.20 17.58
N PRO A 4 -15.05 22.70 17.30
CA PRO A 4 -13.91 21.88 16.91
C PRO A 4 -13.28 21.22 18.15
N GLU A 5 -14.04 20.33 18.80
CA GLU A 5 -13.66 19.74 20.08
C GLU A 5 -12.33 18.98 19.99
N ARG A 6 -12.14 18.21 18.91
CA ARG A 6 -10.92 17.45 18.68
C ARG A 6 -9.70 18.35 18.51
N GLU A 7 -9.82 19.40 17.71
CA GLU A 7 -8.74 20.35 17.44
C GLU A 7 -8.34 21.11 18.71
N LEU A 8 -9.28 21.37 19.63
CA LEU A 8 -8.96 21.97 20.92
C LEU A 8 -8.10 21.06 21.81
N TYR A 9 -8.34 19.74 21.79
CA TYR A 9 -7.52 18.76 22.50
C TYR A 9 -6.11 18.68 21.90
N GLU A 10 -6.02 18.46 20.59
CA GLU A 10 -4.74 18.37 19.87
C GLU A 10 -3.93 19.67 20.04
N LEU A 11 -4.58 20.83 20.05
CA LEU A 11 -3.92 22.12 20.30
C LEU A 11 -3.44 22.25 21.75
N ALA A 12 -4.22 21.79 22.73
CA ALA A 12 -3.86 21.84 24.15
C ALA A 12 -2.70 20.90 24.51
N GLU A 13 -2.56 19.79 23.78
CA GLU A 13 -1.44 18.83 23.90
C GLU A 13 -0.21 19.23 23.06
N GLY A 14 -0.33 20.27 22.22
CA GLY A 14 0.74 20.76 21.36
C GLY A 14 0.97 19.91 20.09
N GLU A 15 0.02 19.03 19.75
CA GLU A 15 0.07 18.17 18.56
C GLU A 15 -0.49 18.85 17.31
N LEU A 16 -1.37 19.85 17.48
CA LEU A 16 -1.96 20.59 16.36
C LEU A 16 -0.97 21.61 15.77
N THR A 17 -0.68 21.51 14.47
CA THR A 17 0.30 22.36 13.77
C THR A 17 -0.23 22.94 12.46
N GLY A 18 0.50 23.90 11.90
CA GLY A 18 0.18 24.49 10.59
C GLY A 18 -1.07 25.37 10.58
N ASN A 19 -1.76 25.41 9.44
CA ASN A 19 -2.91 26.30 9.21
C ASN A 19 -4.08 25.99 10.15
N VAL A 20 -4.30 24.71 10.45
CA VAL A 20 -5.42 24.29 11.33
C VAL A 20 -5.22 24.83 12.76
N ALA A 21 -3.98 24.86 13.26
CA ALA A 21 -3.68 25.50 14.55
C ALA A 21 -3.96 27.00 14.51
N ALA A 22 -3.56 27.70 13.44
CA ALA A 22 -3.81 29.14 13.29
C ALA A 22 -5.31 29.47 13.23
N GLU A 23 -6.09 28.69 12.47
CA GLU A 23 -7.55 28.82 12.39
C GLU A 23 -8.22 28.55 13.75
N THR A 24 -7.75 27.54 14.47
CA THR A 24 -8.26 27.22 15.81
C THR A 24 -7.96 28.35 16.80
N TYR A 25 -6.74 28.92 16.77
CA TYR A 25 -6.42 30.12 17.56
C TYR A 25 -7.29 31.32 17.19
N ALA A 26 -7.58 31.53 15.90
CA ALA A 26 -8.49 32.59 15.47
C ALA A 26 -9.91 32.37 16.02
N HIS A 27 -10.41 31.12 16.00
CA HIS A 27 -11.69 30.76 16.60
C HIS A 27 -11.72 31.05 18.10
N LEU A 28 -10.67 30.68 18.85
CA LEU A 28 -10.56 30.94 20.29
C LEU A 28 -10.69 32.42 20.65
N ARG A 29 -10.26 33.34 19.79
CA ARG A 29 -10.39 34.79 20.00
C ARG A 29 -11.83 35.32 19.83
N THR A 30 -12.69 34.55 19.18
CA THR A 30 -14.07 34.95 18.86
C THR A 30 -15.11 34.18 19.68
N CYS A 31 -14.76 33.01 20.20
CA CYS A 31 -15.67 32.13 20.93
C CYS A 31 -15.22 31.94 22.39
N PRO A 32 -15.84 32.64 23.37
CA PRO A 32 -15.45 32.57 24.77
C PRO A 32 -15.68 31.19 25.40
N ALA A 33 -16.66 30.43 24.90
CA ALA A 33 -16.91 29.06 25.36
C ALA A 33 -15.75 28.12 24.99
N CYS A 34 -15.25 28.20 23.75
CA CYS A 34 -14.09 27.42 23.32
C CYS A 34 -12.81 27.86 24.05
N GLN A 35 -12.65 29.16 24.31
CA GLN A 35 -11.54 29.68 25.10
C GLN A 35 -11.53 29.11 26.52
N ALA A 36 -12.66 29.14 27.23
CA ALA A 36 -12.76 28.58 28.58
C ALA A 36 -12.45 27.08 28.62
N THR A 37 -12.87 26.33 27.60
CA THR A 37 -12.53 24.91 27.45
C THR A 37 -11.03 24.72 27.24
N PHE A 38 -10.42 25.48 26.33
CA PHE A 38 -8.98 25.41 26.05
C PHE A 38 -8.13 25.74 27.29
N GLU A 39 -8.49 26.76 28.06
CA GLU A 39 -7.82 27.11 29.32
C GLU A 39 -7.94 25.99 30.37
N ARG A 40 -9.10 25.31 30.43
CA ARG A 40 -9.29 24.15 31.30
C ARG A 40 -8.43 22.96 30.86
N LEU A 41 -8.35 22.68 29.56
CA LEU A 41 -7.54 21.59 29.03
C LEU A 41 -6.05 21.84 29.25
N THR A 42 -5.56 23.03 28.92
CA THR A 42 -4.14 23.40 29.09
C THR A 42 -3.72 23.40 30.57
N SER A 43 -4.57 23.86 31.49
CA SER A 43 -4.29 23.80 32.92
C SER A 43 -4.28 22.37 33.48
N LEU A 44 -5.17 21.49 33.00
CA LEU A 44 -5.13 20.06 33.33
C LEU A 44 -3.88 19.38 32.78
N HIS A 45 -3.53 19.64 31.52
CA HIS A 45 -2.33 19.10 30.89
C HIS A 45 -1.06 19.54 31.64
N ALA A 46 -0.95 20.82 32.02
CA ALA A 46 0.17 21.33 32.82
C ALA A 46 0.27 20.65 34.19
N ARG A 47 -0.86 20.35 34.83
CA ARG A 47 -0.87 19.63 36.11
C ARG A 47 -0.45 18.16 35.97
N LEU A 48 -0.88 17.50 34.91
CA LEU A 48 -0.53 16.10 34.64
C LEU A 48 0.95 15.96 34.27
N THR A 49 1.49 16.88 33.47
CA THR A 49 2.90 16.86 33.08
C THR A 49 3.84 17.27 34.22
N ALA A 50 3.34 18.02 35.21
CA ALA A 50 4.08 18.34 36.44
C ALA A 50 4.14 17.17 37.44
N LEU A 51 3.41 16.07 37.22
CA LEU A 51 3.50 14.90 38.10
C LEU A 51 4.90 14.27 38.03
N PRO A 52 5.44 13.78 39.16
CA PRO A 52 6.69 13.03 39.15
C PRO A 52 6.60 11.84 38.21
N GLN A 53 7.61 11.64 37.37
CA GLN A 53 7.70 10.44 36.55
C GLN A 53 7.96 9.24 37.47
N LEU A 54 7.00 8.33 37.58
CA LEU A 54 7.21 7.06 38.27
C LEU A 54 8.09 6.18 37.40
N GLN A 55 9.29 5.86 37.87
CA GLN A 55 10.07 4.79 37.27
C GLN A 55 9.48 3.43 37.67
N PRO A 56 9.20 2.53 36.71
CA PRO A 56 8.75 1.18 37.04
C PRO A 56 9.83 0.44 37.84
N SER A 57 9.40 -0.45 38.74
CA SER A 57 10.37 -1.27 39.47
C SER A 57 11.16 -2.17 38.51
N PRO A 58 12.44 -2.46 38.79
CA PRO A 58 13.24 -3.34 37.94
C PRO A 58 12.62 -4.75 37.81
N ALA A 59 11.94 -5.22 38.86
CA ALA A 59 11.22 -6.49 38.85
C ALA A 59 10.05 -6.50 37.84
N LEU A 60 9.27 -5.40 37.76
CA LEU A 60 8.20 -5.27 36.78
C LEU A 60 8.75 -5.23 35.35
N ALA A 61 9.80 -4.44 35.11
CA ALA A 61 10.45 -4.36 33.80
C ALA A 61 10.95 -5.74 33.34
N GLN A 62 11.56 -6.50 34.25
CA GLN A 62 12.04 -7.86 33.96
C GLN A 62 10.89 -8.83 33.68
N ALA A 63 9.80 -8.77 34.46
CA ALA A 63 8.62 -9.59 34.23
C ALA A 63 7.96 -9.31 32.87
N VAL A 64 7.85 -8.04 32.48
CA VAL A 64 7.35 -7.62 31.16
C VAL A 64 8.26 -8.15 30.05
N HIS A 65 9.58 -8.00 30.17
CA HIS A 65 10.52 -8.53 29.19
C HIS A 65 10.43 -10.04 29.03
N LEU A 66 10.31 -10.79 30.12
CA LEU A 66 10.10 -12.24 30.07
C LEU A 66 8.78 -12.59 29.38
N ARG A 67 7.71 -11.85 29.67
CA ARG A 67 6.41 -12.07 29.04
C ARG A 67 6.43 -11.79 27.54
N ILE A 68 7.06 -10.68 27.11
CA ILE A 68 7.22 -10.33 25.69
C ILE A 68 8.05 -11.40 24.96
N ARG A 69 9.12 -11.89 25.56
CA ARG A 69 9.94 -12.97 24.98
C ARG A 69 9.18 -14.30 24.85
N ALA A 70 8.24 -14.55 25.76
CA ALA A 70 7.39 -15.74 25.73
C ALA A 70 6.23 -15.64 24.72
N LEU A 71 5.95 -14.45 24.17
CA LEU A 71 4.96 -14.33 23.12
C LEU A 71 5.44 -15.08 21.87
N PRO A 72 4.58 -15.88 21.23
CA PRO A 72 4.93 -16.50 19.96
C PRO A 72 5.28 -15.39 18.97
N ARG A 73 6.50 -15.43 18.45
CA ARG A 73 6.87 -14.54 17.35
C ARG A 73 5.92 -14.85 16.20
N PRO A 74 5.29 -13.84 15.56
CA PRO A 74 4.55 -14.07 14.33
C PRO A 74 5.50 -14.78 13.38
N GLY A 75 5.21 -16.05 13.08
CA GLY A 75 6.09 -16.88 12.27
C GLY A 75 6.27 -16.17 10.93
N ALA A 76 7.52 -15.92 10.56
CA ALA A 76 7.85 -15.42 9.24
C ALA A 76 7.29 -16.44 8.24
N ARG A 77 6.15 -16.13 7.63
CA ARG A 77 5.63 -16.96 6.55
C ARG A 77 6.73 -16.97 5.48
N PRO A 78 7.20 -18.13 5.03
CA PRO A 78 8.25 -18.20 4.04
C PRO A 78 7.78 -17.52 2.76
N HIS A 79 8.21 -16.27 2.55
CA HIS A 79 7.92 -15.49 1.36
C HIS A 79 8.41 -16.19 0.09
N TRP A 80 9.41 -17.09 0.20
CA TRP A 80 9.85 -17.96 -0.89
C TRP A 80 8.75 -18.89 -1.42
N ARG A 81 7.79 -19.31 -0.58
CA ARG A 81 6.65 -20.13 -1.03
C ARG A 81 5.69 -19.30 -1.88
N VAL A 82 5.45 -18.05 -1.49
CA VAL A 82 4.60 -17.12 -2.25
C VAL A 82 5.30 -16.74 -3.56
N ALA A 83 6.59 -16.41 -3.50
CA ALA A 83 7.39 -16.15 -4.69
C ALA A 83 7.44 -17.34 -5.65
N GLY A 84 7.59 -18.56 -5.14
CA GLY A 84 7.56 -19.78 -5.94
C GLY A 84 6.21 -20.04 -6.60
N LEU A 85 5.10 -19.80 -5.90
CA LEU A 85 3.75 -19.88 -6.46
C LEU A 85 3.52 -18.85 -7.57
N ILE A 86 3.94 -17.61 -7.36
CA ILE A 86 3.84 -16.54 -8.37
C ILE A 86 4.65 -16.90 -9.61
N PHE A 87 5.88 -17.40 -9.44
CA PHE A 87 6.72 -17.81 -10.56
C PHE A 87 6.10 -18.99 -11.33
N ALA A 88 5.58 -19.99 -10.63
CA ALA A 88 4.92 -21.14 -11.27
C ALA A 88 3.67 -20.72 -12.07
N VAL A 89 2.85 -19.82 -11.52
CA VAL A 89 1.66 -19.28 -12.23
C VAL A 89 2.08 -18.45 -13.45
N GLY A 90 3.10 -17.60 -13.32
CA GLY A 90 3.64 -16.83 -14.44
C GLY A 90 4.20 -17.71 -15.56
N LEU A 91 4.93 -18.77 -15.21
CA LEU A 91 5.46 -19.74 -16.17
C LEU A 91 4.32 -20.51 -16.87
N LEU A 92 3.29 -20.92 -16.12
CA LEU A 92 2.13 -21.61 -16.68
C LEU A 92 1.34 -20.71 -17.64
N ALA A 93 1.25 -19.41 -17.35
CA ALA A 93 0.60 -18.43 -18.23
C ALA A 93 1.38 -18.16 -19.53
N LEU A 94 2.69 -18.46 -19.56
CA LEU A 94 3.55 -18.30 -20.73
C LEU A 94 3.54 -19.53 -21.68
N LEU A 95 3.03 -20.68 -21.22
CA LEU A 95 2.89 -21.89 -22.04
C LEU A 95 2.00 -21.68 -23.29
N PRO A 96 0.79 -21.09 -23.21
CA PRO A 96 -0.04 -20.88 -24.40
C PRO A 96 0.56 -19.88 -25.38
N SER A 97 1.39 -18.92 -24.92
CA SER A 97 2.16 -18.05 -25.81
C SER A 97 3.32 -18.77 -26.51
N LEU A 98 3.84 -19.86 -25.93
CA LEU A 98 4.85 -20.70 -26.57
C LEU A 98 4.24 -21.49 -27.74
N ASP A 99 3.00 -21.99 -27.59
CA ASP A 99 2.27 -22.68 -28.66
C ASP A 99 1.98 -21.76 -29.86
N VAL A 100 1.67 -20.48 -29.62
CA VAL A 100 1.53 -19.47 -30.69
C VAL A 100 2.87 -19.20 -31.39
N LEU A 101 3.98 -19.21 -30.64
CA LEU A 101 5.32 -18.98 -31.17
C LEU A 101 5.89 -20.18 -31.93
N LEU A 102 5.54 -21.40 -31.49
CA LEU A 102 5.87 -22.65 -32.18
C LEU A 102 4.95 -22.88 -33.39
N GLY A 103 3.66 -22.51 -33.32
CA GLY A 103 2.74 -22.52 -34.46
C GLY A 103 3.08 -21.51 -35.55
N LEU A 104 3.87 -20.46 -35.25
CA LEU A 104 4.49 -19.59 -36.25
C LEU A 104 5.63 -20.27 -37.03
N PHE A 105 6.20 -21.36 -36.49
CA PHE A 105 7.30 -22.11 -37.11
C PHE A 105 6.84 -23.45 -37.72
N ASP A 106 5.77 -24.06 -37.22
CA ASP A 106 5.25 -25.37 -37.63
C ASP A 106 3.94 -25.28 -38.40
N ASP A 107 3.80 -24.28 -39.26
CA ASP A 107 2.90 -24.44 -40.38
C ASP A 107 3.58 -23.97 -41.65
N SER A 108 3.26 -24.68 -42.71
CA SER A 108 3.85 -24.60 -44.03
C SER A 108 3.48 -23.26 -44.63
N VAL A 109 4.18 -22.20 -44.24
CA VAL A 109 4.18 -20.94 -44.96
C VAL A 109 4.84 -21.24 -46.29
N HIS A 110 4.03 -21.66 -47.25
CA HIS A 110 4.29 -21.38 -48.65
C HIS A 110 4.59 -19.89 -48.70
N LEU A 111 5.88 -19.55 -48.67
CA LEU A 111 6.35 -18.21 -48.98
C LEU A 111 5.70 -17.89 -50.33
N PRO A 112 4.72 -16.97 -50.40
CA PRO A 112 4.24 -16.53 -51.69
C PRO A 112 5.49 -16.01 -52.40
N ALA A 113 5.68 -16.38 -53.67
CA ALA A 113 6.73 -15.77 -54.45
C ALA A 113 6.48 -14.26 -54.41
N PHE A 114 7.28 -13.54 -53.62
CA PHE A 114 7.18 -12.09 -53.41
C PHE A 114 7.62 -11.41 -54.69
N THR A 115 6.76 -11.45 -55.71
CA THR A 115 6.99 -10.80 -57.00
C THR A 115 6.29 -9.45 -57.10
N ASP A 116 5.43 -9.10 -56.13
CA ASP A 116 4.72 -7.82 -56.07
C ASP A 116 4.75 -7.23 -54.65
N TRP A 117 4.96 -5.91 -54.58
CA TRP A 117 5.11 -5.11 -53.36
C TRP A 117 3.79 -4.96 -52.60
N SER A 118 2.65 -5.15 -53.26
CA SER A 118 1.31 -5.05 -52.65
C SER A 118 1.03 -6.17 -51.62
N GLY A 119 1.58 -7.36 -51.82
CA GLY A 119 1.41 -8.51 -50.91
C GLY A 119 2.10 -8.33 -49.55
N TRP A 120 3.14 -7.50 -49.48
CA TRP A 120 3.84 -7.17 -48.23
C TRP A 120 2.95 -6.35 -47.28
N PHE A 121 2.08 -5.49 -47.81
CA PHE A 121 1.22 -4.61 -47.02
C PHE A 121 0.06 -5.36 -46.38
N VAL A 122 -0.59 -6.26 -47.12
CA VAL A 122 -1.71 -7.07 -46.61
C VAL A 122 -1.25 -8.02 -45.50
N TRP A 123 -0.06 -8.60 -45.63
CA TRP A 123 0.52 -9.47 -44.60
C TRP A 123 0.88 -8.69 -43.32
N LEU A 124 1.41 -7.47 -43.44
CA LEU A 124 1.69 -6.59 -42.29
C LEU A 124 0.42 -6.14 -41.55
N GLU A 125 -0.65 -5.86 -42.28
CA GLU A 125 -1.94 -5.44 -41.72
C GLU A 125 -2.65 -6.60 -40.99
N GLN A 126 -2.48 -7.84 -41.46
CA GLN A 126 -2.96 -9.04 -40.79
C GLN A 126 -2.16 -9.36 -39.50
N LEU A 127 -0.87 -9.00 -39.47
CA LEU A 127 0.00 -9.21 -38.30
C LEU A 127 -0.27 -8.18 -37.20
N SER A 128 -0.49 -6.90 -37.56
CA SER A 128 -0.75 -5.83 -36.58
C SER A 128 -2.06 -6.06 -35.81
N ALA A 129 -3.08 -6.63 -36.46
CA ALA A 129 -4.39 -6.91 -35.83
C ALA A 129 -4.34 -7.94 -34.69
N ASN A 130 -3.38 -8.89 -34.72
CA ASN A 130 -3.30 -9.97 -33.73
C ASN A 130 -2.25 -9.72 -32.63
N VAL A 131 -1.22 -8.93 -32.93
CA VAL A 131 -0.10 -8.66 -32.02
C VAL A 131 -0.46 -7.62 -30.94
N GLU A 132 -1.33 -6.66 -31.25
CA GLU A 132 -1.78 -5.68 -30.26
C GLU A 132 -2.63 -6.32 -29.14
N ALA A 133 -3.54 -7.23 -29.47
CA ALA A 133 -4.39 -7.87 -28.47
C ALA A 133 -3.60 -8.77 -27.50
N THR A 134 -2.63 -9.54 -28.01
CA THR A 134 -1.81 -10.43 -27.18
C THR A 134 -0.83 -9.68 -26.29
N LEU A 135 -0.19 -8.62 -26.80
CA LEU A 135 0.67 -7.75 -25.99
C LEU A 135 -0.13 -7.01 -24.92
N VAL A 136 -1.32 -6.50 -25.26
CA VAL A 136 -2.20 -5.81 -24.31
C VAL A 136 -2.68 -6.76 -23.22
N VAL A 137 -3.11 -7.98 -23.57
CA VAL A 137 -3.54 -8.99 -22.58
C VAL A 137 -2.36 -9.40 -21.68
N GLY A 138 -1.16 -9.57 -22.25
CA GLY A 138 0.05 -9.86 -21.48
C GLY A 138 0.43 -8.73 -20.50
N LEU A 139 0.43 -7.48 -20.97
CA LEU A 139 0.71 -6.29 -20.15
C LEU A 139 -0.34 -6.11 -19.04
N CYS A 140 -1.62 -6.33 -19.34
CA CYS A 140 -2.70 -6.28 -18.36
C CYS A 140 -2.54 -7.39 -17.29
N ALA A 141 -2.18 -8.61 -17.68
CA ALA A 141 -1.94 -9.70 -16.73
C ALA A 141 -0.76 -9.40 -15.79
N VAL A 142 0.34 -8.87 -16.33
CA VAL A 142 1.51 -8.45 -15.53
C VAL A 142 1.15 -7.29 -14.59
N ALA A 143 0.41 -6.29 -15.08
CA ALA A 143 -0.03 -5.16 -14.27
C ALA A 143 -0.94 -5.60 -13.11
N VAL A 144 -1.91 -6.50 -13.37
CA VAL A 144 -2.78 -7.07 -12.33
C VAL A 144 -1.99 -7.87 -11.32
N ALA A 145 -1.02 -8.68 -11.75
CA ALA A 145 -0.15 -9.43 -10.84
C ALA A 145 0.68 -8.47 -9.94
N CYS A 146 1.23 -7.39 -10.50
CA CYS A 146 1.94 -6.37 -9.73
C CYS A 146 1.02 -5.67 -8.71
N ILE A 147 -0.20 -5.30 -9.10
CA ILE A 147 -1.17 -4.65 -8.19
C ILE A 147 -1.53 -5.58 -7.03
N LEU A 148 -1.76 -6.87 -7.29
CA LEU A 148 -2.07 -7.86 -6.26
C LEU A 148 -0.90 -8.05 -5.28
N VAL A 149 0.34 -8.05 -5.76
CA VAL A 149 1.54 -8.10 -4.91
C VAL A 149 1.63 -6.87 -4.02
N VAL A 150 1.43 -5.67 -4.56
CA VAL A 150 1.46 -4.43 -3.76
C VAL A 150 0.31 -4.39 -2.74
N ALA A 151 -0.89 -4.84 -3.11
CA ALA A 151 -2.01 -4.92 -2.17
C ALA A 151 -1.74 -5.91 -1.03
N GLN A 152 -1.09 -7.05 -1.31
CA GLN A 152 -0.69 -8.01 -0.28
C GLN A 152 0.39 -7.44 0.65
N THR A 153 1.38 -6.71 0.13
CA THR A 153 2.42 -6.11 1.00
C THR A 153 1.81 -5.01 1.88
N LEU A 154 0.92 -4.18 1.34
CA LEU A 154 0.26 -3.12 2.11
C LEU A 154 -0.66 -3.67 3.21
N THR A 155 -1.40 -4.75 2.94
CA THR A 155 -2.23 -5.40 3.97
C THR A 155 -1.41 -6.05 5.08
N THR A 156 -0.21 -6.56 4.77
CA THR A 156 0.71 -7.06 5.81
C THR A 156 1.40 -5.97 6.61
N LEU A 157 1.46 -4.75 6.07
CA LEU A 157 2.08 -3.60 6.72
C LEU A 157 1.11 -2.77 7.56
N GLN A 158 -0.20 -3.04 7.55
CA GLN A 158 -1.08 -2.40 8.53
C GLN A 158 -0.73 -2.90 9.93
N PRO A 159 -0.14 -2.05 10.80
CA PRO A 159 0.07 -2.42 12.18
C PRO A 159 -1.31 -2.64 12.80
N GLN A 160 -1.48 -3.77 13.48
CA GLN A 160 -2.63 -4.01 14.36
C GLN A 160 -2.57 -2.95 15.47
N VAL A 161 -3.22 -1.80 15.25
CA VAL A 161 -3.59 -0.87 16.30
C VAL A 161 -4.72 -1.55 17.07
N ARG A 162 -4.35 -2.22 18.15
CA ARG A 162 -5.24 -2.72 19.19
C ARG A 162 -4.78 -2.17 20.52
#